data_AF-A0A7S2HFI8-F1
#
_entry.id   AF-A0A7S2HFI8-F1
#
_cell.length_a   1.000
_cell.length_b   1.000
_cell.length_c   1.000
_cell.angle_alpha   90.00
_cell.angle_beta   90.00
_cell.angle_gamma   90.00
#
_symmetry.space_group_name_H-M   'P 1'
#
loop_
_entity.id
_entity.type
_entity.pdbx_description
1 polymer ?
#
loop_
_entity_poly.entity_id
_entity_poly.type
_entity_poly.pdbx_seq_one_letter_code
_entity_poly.pdbx_strand_id
1 'polypeptide(L)'
;AHVTTHGAGGREKLMEVLGRKRGGGRSAGRDDEDAPRLSRLLRGAGASGRAERYSSMADDAALSEAKREAAMLFSAAESHLEAGEAAECRKVADSALAKFSALGTSGQEGYLDTLHVIVDSHRLEAYLDYDSPEEAERVATEFLEEFTADGNKRGEAVMKLALAEIGTDNVRLEKRR
;
A
#
# COMPACT_ATOMS: atom_id res chain seq x y z
N ALA A 1 40.51 3.85 14.19
CA ALA A 1 39.31 3.47 13.43
C ALA A 1 38.41 4.70 13.32
N HIS A 2 38.36 5.32 12.15
CA HIS A 2 37.50 6.47 11.90
C HIS A 2 36.17 5.96 11.35
N VAL A 3 35.09 6.11 12.11
CA VAL A 3 33.72 5.82 11.65
C VAL A 3 33.17 7.13 11.10
N THR A 4 33.03 7.21 9.79
CA THR A 4 32.36 8.29 9.07
C THR A 4 30.88 7.99 9.00
N THR A 5 30.07 8.72 9.78
CA THR A 5 28.61 8.68 9.71
C THR A 5 28.12 9.59 8.57
N HIS A 6 27.77 9.01 7.42
CA HIS A 6 26.91 9.64 6.42
C HIS A 6 25.46 9.26 6.78
N GLY A 7 24.55 10.20 7.04
CA GLY A 7 23.79 10.85 5.98
C GLY A 7 22.36 11.16 6.46
N ALA A 8 22.22 12.00 7.50
CA ALA A 8 20.92 12.44 8.03
C ALA A 8 20.21 13.51 7.16
N GLY A 9 20.83 13.94 6.05
CA GLY A 9 20.40 15.14 5.31
C GLY A 9 19.19 14.99 4.38
N GLY A 10 18.75 13.76 4.09
CA GLY A 10 17.62 13.52 3.16
C GLY A 10 16.26 13.87 3.77
N ARG A 11 16.02 13.38 4.99
CA ARG A 11 14.74 13.56 5.70
C ARG A 11 14.49 15.02 6.11
N GLU A 12 15.56 15.74 6.44
CA GLU A 12 15.50 17.14 6.87
C GLU A 12 15.11 18.08 5.70
N LYS A 13 15.66 17.83 4.50
CA LYS A 13 15.27 18.56 3.28
C LYS A 13 13.84 18.28 2.84
N LEU A 14 13.34 17.06 3.02
CA LEU A 14 11.95 16.71 2.70
C LEU A 14 10.97 17.44 3.63
N MET A 15 11.30 17.53 4.92
CA MET A 15 10.49 18.25 5.92
C MET A 15 10.56 19.77 5.74
N GLU A 16 11.69 20.32 5.26
CA GLU A 16 11.81 21.74 4.94
C GLU A 16 10.91 22.16 3.76
N VAL A 17 10.78 21.31 2.74
CA VAL A 17 9.86 21.54 1.61
C VAL A 17 8.40 21.48 2.04
N LEU A 18 8.06 20.65 3.03
CA LEU A 18 6.69 20.49 3.54
C LEU A 18 6.29 21.53 4.60
N GLY A 19 7.26 22.16 5.29
CA GLY A 19 6.99 23.07 6.40
C GLY A 19 6.64 24.52 6.04
N ARG A 20 6.82 24.96 4.79
CA ARG A 20 6.82 26.40 4.44
C ARG A 20 5.47 27.03 4.10
N LYS A 21 4.33 26.36 4.30
CA LYS A 21 3.01 26.86 3.87
C LYS A 21 1.95 26.86 4.98
N ARG A 22 2.25 27.50 6.12
CA ARG A 22 1.24 27.86 7.15
C ARG A 22 1.32 29.35 7.48
N GLY A 23 1.07 30.18 6.46
CA GLY A 23 0.74 31.60 6.62
C GLY A 23 -0.74 31.79 6.27
N GLY A 24 -1.51 32.33 7.21
CA GLY A 24 -2.97 32.30 7.23
C GLY A 24 -3.67 32.92 6.02
N GLY A 25 -4.73 32.25 5.59
CA GLY A 25 -5.71 32.75 4.63
C GLY A 25 -6.93 31.84 4.64
N ARG A 26 -8.04 32.33 5.20
CA ARG A 26 -9.35 31.70 5.05
C ARG A 26 -9.75 31.80 3.58
N SER A 27 -9.74 30.68 2.86
CA SER A 27 -10.46 30.56 1.59
C SER A 27 -11.07 29.17 1.47
N ALA A 28 -12.40 29.13 1.50
CA ALA A 28 -13.16 28.03 0.94
C ALA A 28 -12.92 28.05 -0.59
N GLY A 29 -12.08 27.13 -1.08
CA GLY A 29 -11.71 27.11 -2.50
C GLY A 29 -10.60 26.10 -2.78
N ARG A 30 -10.99 24.84 -2.98
CA ARG A 30 -10.62 23.96 -4.10
C ARG A 30 -9.18 23.85 -4.66
N ASP A 31 -8.11 24.27 -3.98
CA ASP A 31 -6.76 24.24 -4.57
C ASP A 31 -5.69 23.43 -3.80
N ASP A 32 -6.06 22.60 -2.81
CA ASP A 32 -5.13 21.68 -2.13
C ASP A 32 -5.02 20.28 -2.83
N GLU A 33 -5.47 20.15 -4.08
CA GLU A 33 -5.39 18.88 -4.86
C GLU A 33 -4.06 18.66 -5.61
N ASP A 34 -3.13 19.62 -5.59
CA ASP A 34 -1.95 19.59 -6.47
C ASP A 34 -0.67 19.02 -5.85
N ALA A 35 -0.67 18.63 -4.57
CA ALA A 35 0.42 17.79 -4.07
C ALA A 35 0.27 16.40 -4.72
N PRO A 36 1.23 15.94 -5.54
CA PRO A 36 1.14 14.60 -6.11
C PRO A 36 1.09 13.62 -4.94
N ARG A 37 -0.09 13.02 -4.70
CA ARG A 37 -0.22 11.95 -3.70
C ARG A 37 0.93 10.98 -3.94
N LEU A 38 1.69 10.65 -2.91
CA LEU A 38 2.83 9.72 -3.01
C LEU A 38 2.36 8.39 -3.65
N SER A 39 1.11 8.01 -3.42
CA SER A 39 0.45 6.89 -4.11
C SER A 39 0.32 7.03 -5.63
N ARG A 40 0.24 8.23 -6.21
CA ARG A 40 0.30 8.42 -7.68
C ARG A 40 1.69 8.16 -8.25
N LEU A 41 2.74 8.30 -7.44
CA LEU A 41 4.12 8.03 -7.85
C LEU A 41 4.41 6.53 -7.90
N LEU A 42 3.81 5.77 -6.99
CA LEU A 42 3.67 4.32 -7.07
C LEU A 42 2.54 4.01 -8.07
N ARG A 43 2.83 4.18 -9.35
CA ARG A 43 1.86 4.05 -10.44
C ARG A 43 1.43 2.58 -10.59
N GLY A 44 0.57 2.10 -9.70
CA GLY A 44 -0.26 0.91 -9.85
C GLY A 44 -1.71 1.37 -10.08
N ALA A 45 -2.24 1.11 -11.27
CA ALA A 45 -3.59 1.52 -11.70
C ALA A 45 -4.75 0.80 -10.95
N GLY A 46 -4.47 0.18 -9.80
CA GLY A 46 -5.38 -0.72 -9.09
C GLY A 46 -6.14 -0.11 -7.90
N ALA A 47 -5.66 1.01 -7.33
CA ALA A 47 -6.29 1.59 -6.14
C ALA A 47 -7.72 2.10 -6.39
N SER A 48 -7.99 2.67 -7.58
CA SER A 48 -9.26 3.38 -7.81
C SER A 48 -10.49 2.47 -7.82
N GLY A 49 -10.35 1.18 -8.12
CA GLY A 49 -11.48 0.24 -8.17
C GLY A 49 -11.71 -0.55 -6.88
N ARG A 50 -10.65 -0.80 -6.09
CA ARG A 50 -10.74 -1.60 -4.87
C ARG A 50 -11.39 -0.82 -3.73
N ALA A 51 -10.96 0.42 -3.51
CA ALA A 51 -11.45 1.24 -2.41
C ALA A 51 -12.97 1.45 -2.48
N GLU A 52 -13.51 1.76 -3.66
CA GLU A 52 -14.95 1.93 -3.88
C GLU A 52 -15.71 0.62 -3.62
N ARG A 53 -15.19 -0.50 -4.13
CA ARG A 53 -15.77 -1.83 -3.92
C ARG A 53 -15.85 -2.20 -2.45
N TYR A 54 -14.76 -2.07 -1.70
CA TYR A 54 -14.73 -2.46 -0.29
C TYR A 54 -15.50 -1.49 0.61
N SER A 55 -15.53 -0.20 0.27
CA SER A 55 -16.41 0.76 0.95
C SER A 55 -17.88 0.39 0.75
N SER A 56 -18.28 0.06 -0.48
CA SER A 56 -19.64 -0.44 -0.75
C SER A 56 -19.94 -1.74 0.01
N MET A 57 -18.99 -2.67 0.09
CA MET A 57 -19.14 -3.91 0.89
C MET A 57 -19.25 -3.64 2.39
N ALA A 58 -18.55 -2.63 2.91
CA ALA A 58 -18.63 -2.26 4.33
C ALA A 58 -20.02 -1.72 4.71
N ASP A 59 -20.71 -1.08 3.77
CA ASP A 59 -22.05 -0.52 3.97
C ASP A 59 -23.20 -1.50 3.62
N ASP A 60 -22.90 -2.66 3.04
CA ASP A 60 -23.91 -3.61 2.59
C ASP A 60 -24.49 -4.46 3.74
N ALA A 61 -25.64 -4.04 4.25
CA ALA A 61 -26.37 -4.72 5.32
C ALA A 61 -26.77 -6.18 5.01
N ALA A 62 -26.75 -6.61 3.73
CA ALA A 62 -27.02 -8.00 3.36
C ALA A 62 -25.83 -8.95 3.63
N LEU A 63 -24.61 -8.40 3.80
CA LEU A 63 -23.42 -9.19 4.15
C LEU A 63 -23.36 -9.51 5.65
N SER A 64 -22.58 -10.53 6.01
CA SER A 64 -22.30 -10.80 7.42
C SER A 64 -21.50 -9.66 8.05
N GLU A 65 -21.71 -9.44 9.35
CA GLU A 65 -20.99 -8.42 10.13
C GLU A 65 -19.46 -8.58 10.00
N ALA A 66 -18.96 -9.81 10.09
CA ALA A 66 -17.54 -10.12 9.93
C ALA A 66 -16.99 -9.73 8.54
N LYS A 67 -17.78 -9.90 7.47
CA LYS A 67 -17.36 -9.52 6.12
C LYS A 67 -17.38 -8.00 5.90
N ARG A 68 -18.36 -7.30 6.48
CA ARG A 68 -18.37 -5.82 6.48
C ARG A 68 -17.20 -5.25 7.26
N GLU A 69 -16.91 -5.80 8.43
CA GLU A 69 -15.78 -5.38 9.26
C GLU A 69 -14.44 -5.59 8.53
N ALA A 70 -14.25 -6.74 7.88
CA ALA A 70 -13.07 -7.01 7.05
C ALA A 70 -12.92 -5.99 5.91
N ALA A 71 -14.03 -5.67 5.23
CA ALA A 71 -14.06 -4.68 4.15
C ALA A 71 -13.76 -3.26 4.64
N MET A 72 -14.28 -2.88 5.81
CA MET A 72 -13.98 -1.59 6.45
C MET A 72 -12.49 -1.46 6.78
N LEU A 73 -11.88 -2.50 7.36
CA LEU A 73 -10.45 -2.52 7.66
C LEU A 73 -9.61 -2.43 6.38
N PHE A 74 -10.01 -3.14 5.32
CA PHE A 74 -9.34 -3.04 4.03
C PHE A 74 -9.38 -1.60 3.47
N SER A 75 -10.55 -0.95 3.45
CA SER A 75 -10.67 0.45 3.00
C SER A 75 -9.81 1.40 3.84
N ALA A 76 -9.68 1.14 5.14
CA ALA A 76 -8.79 1.91 6.01
C ALA A 76 -7.31 1.67 5.67
N ALA A 77 -6.90 0.43 5.38
CA ALA A 77 -5.54 0.13 4.94
C ALA A 77 -5.18 0.82 3.62
N GLU A 78 -6.06 0.80 2.61
CA GLU A 78 -5.86 1.55 1.36
C GLU A 78 -5.78 3.05 1.61
N SER A 79 -6.57 3.59 2.55
CA SER A 79 -6.48 5.01 2.92
C SER A 79 -5.12 5.36 3.52
N HIS A 80 -4.56 4.52 4.39
CA HIS A 80 -3.19 4.70 4.92
C HIS A 80 -2.13 4.60 3.82
N LEU A 81 -2.28 3.66 2.88
CA LEU A 81 -1.40 3.54 1.72
C LEU A 81 -1.42 4.82 0.88
N GLU A 82 -2.61 5.37 0.61
CA GLU A 82 -2.77 6.63 -0.12
C GLU A 82 -2.16 7.84 0.60
N ALA A 83 -2.22 7.85 1.93
CA ALA A 83 -1.64 8.88 2.78
C ALA A 83 -0.10 8.80 2.89
N GLY A 84 0.53 7.73 2.36
CA GLY A 84 1.96 7.53 2.50
C GLY A 84 2.36 6.90 3.85
N GLU A 85 1.41 6.34 4.59
CA GLU A 85 1.60 5.80 5.95
C GLU A 85 1.84 4.28 5.92
N ALA A 86 2.96 3.87 5.32
CA ALA A 86 3.27 2.45 5.06
C ALA A 86 3.13 1.54 6.30
N ALA A 87 3.66 1.97 7.46
CA ALA A 87 3.63 1.17 8.68
C ALA A 87 2.21 0.98 9.24
N GLU A 88 1.36 2.01 9.18
CA GLU A 88 -0.03 1.91 9.66
C GLU A 88 -0.90 1.14 8.66
N CYS A 89 -0.65 1.31 7.36
CA CYS A 89 -1.24 0.48 6.31
C CYS A 89 -1.05 -1.01 6.61
N ARG A 90 0.18 -1.46 6.92
CA ARG A 90 0.45 -2.87 7.25
C ARG A 90 -0.34 -3.36 8.44
N LYS A 91 -0.33 -2.63 9.56
CA LYS A 91 -1.04 -3.06 10.78
C LYS A 91 -2.53 -3.26 10.54
N VAL A 92 -3.14 -2.34 9.78
CA VAL A 92 -4.58 -2.41 9.45
C VAL A 92 -4.84 -3.51 8.42
N ALA A 93 -3.96 -3.66 7.42
CA ALA A 93 -4.04 -4.72 6.43
C ALA A 93 -3.92 -6.11 7.06
N ASP A 94 -3.02 -6.32 8.02
CA ASP A 94 -2.89 -7.59 8.75
C ASP A 94 -4.20 -7.96 9.48
N SER A 95 -4.87 -6.95 10.06
CA SER A 95 -6.17 -7.12 10.70
C SER A 95 -7.27 -7.51 9.70
N ALA A 96 -7.29 -6.86 8.52
CA ALA A 96 -8.21 -7.21 7.44
C ALA A 96 -7.93 -8.63 6.90
N LEU A 97 -6.66 -8.99 6.75
CA LEU A 97 -6.20 -10.28 6.24
C LEU A 97 -6.68 -11.42 7.14
N ALA A 98 -6.51 -11.28 8.45
CA ALA A 98 -6.98 -12.25 9.44
C ALA A 98 -8.49 -12.44 9.37
N LYS A 99 -9.26 -11.36 9.21
CA LYS A 99 -10.72 -11.41 9.08
C LYS A 99 -11.16 -12.08 7.78
N PHE A 100 -10.56 -11.73 6.64
CA PHE A 100 -10.87 -12.37 5.36
C PHE A 100 -10.48 -13.84 5.33
N SER A 101 -9.35 -14.21 5.95
CA SER A 101 -8.94 -15.61 6.09
C SER A 101 -9.95 -16.42 6.91
N ALA A 102 -10.44 -15.87 8.02
CA ALA A 102 -11.45 -16.53 8.87
C ALA A 102 -12.81 -16.76 8.16
N LEU A 103 -13.09 -16.04 7.07
CA LEU A 103 -14.28 -16.22 6.24
C LEU A 103 -14.15 -17.35 5.21
N GLY A 104 -12.98 -17.99 5.11
CA GLY A 104 -12.68 -19.06 4.16
C GLY A 104 -12.94 -18.65 2.71
N THR A 105 -13.59 -19.52 1.94
CA THR A 105 -13.90 -19.29 0.52
C THR A 105 -14.65 -17.98 0.28
N SER A 106 -15.51 -17.54 1.22
CA SER A 106 -16.30 -16.32 1.08
C SER A 106 -15.50 -15.02 1.26
N GLY A 107 -14.29 -15.13 1.84
CA GLY A 107 -13.33 -14.04 2.02
C GLY A 107 -12.12 -14.10 1.09
N GLN A 108 -12.05 -15.09 0.21
CA GLN A 108 -10.84 -15.35 -0.61
C GLN A 108 -10.42 -14.15 -1.47
N GLU A 109 -11.37 -13.41 -2.05
CA GLU A 109 -11.03 -12.23 -2.85
C GLU A 109 -10.45 -11.11 -1.98
N GLY A 110 -11.04 -10.87 -0.80
CA GLY A 110 -10.52 -9.93 0.19
C GLY A 110 -9.14 -10.30 0.69
N TYR A 111 -8.89 -11.59 0.93
CA TYR A 111 -7.59 -12.10 1.32
C TYR A 111 -6.51 -11.75 0.29
N LEU A 112 -6.76 -12.06 -0.99
CA LEU A 112 -5.81 -11.79 -2.07
C LEU A 112 -5.58 -10.29 -2.29
N ASP A 113 -6.64 -9.49 -2.26
CA ASP A 113 -6.52 -8.04 -2.42
C ASP A 113 -5.73 -7.43 -1.24
N THR A 114 -5.94 -7.94 -0.01
CA THR A 114 -5.23 -7.47 1.18
C THR A 114 -3.74 -7.80 1.13
N LEU A 115 -3.37 -9.00 0.68
CA LEU A 115 -1.96 -9.35 0.47
C LEU A 115 -1.29 -8.40 -0.52
N HIS A 116 -1.99 -8.01 -1.59
CA HIS A 116 -1.45 -7.04 -2.53
C HIS A 116 -1.21 -5.68 -1.86
N VAL A 117 -2.13 -5.21 -1.01
CA VAL A 117 -1.94 -3.96 -0.22
C VAL A 117 -0.75 -4.06 0.73
N ILE A 118 -0.50 -5.22 1.34
CA ILE A 118 0.69 -5.45 2.17
C ILE A 118 1.97 -5.32 1.33
N VAL A 119 2.03 -5.93 0.14
CA VAL A 119 3.18 -5.76 -0.77
C VAL A 119 3.34 -4.28 -1.17
N ASP A 120 2.26 -3.59 -1.50
CA ASP A 120 2.26 -2.16 -1.83
C ASP A 120 2.79 -1.28 -0.69
N SER A 121 2.50 -1.65 0.56
CA SER A 121 3.00 -0.91 1.71
C SER A 121 4.53 -1.05 1.89
N HIS A 122 5.10 -2.23 1.62
CA HIS A 122 6.55 -2.44 1.64
C HIS A 122 7.24 -1.70 0.49
N ARG A 123 6.61 -1.68 -0.70
CA ARG A 123 7.07 -0.88 -1.84
C ARG A 123 7.10 0.60 -1.51
N LEU A 124 6.06 1.10 -0.85
CA LEU A 124 5.97 2.48 -0.41
C LEU A 124 7.06 2.83 0.60
N GLU A 125 7.31 1.97 1.59
CA GLU A 125 8.38 2.17 2.56
C GLU A 125 9.75 2.28 1.87
N ALA A 126 10.10 1.32 1.00
CA ALA A 126 11.34 1.36 0.24
C ALA A 126 11.46 2.64 -0.61
N TYR A 127 10.36 3.06 -1.24
CA TYR A 127 10.33 4.31 -2.01
C TYR A 127 10.61 5.55 -1.14
N LEU A 128 10.01 5.62 0.04
CA LEU A 128 10.18 6.74 0.97
C LEU A 128 11.59 6.81 1.54
N ASP A 129 12.20 5.65 1.78
CA ASP A 129 13.55 5.52 2.32
C ASP A 129 14.65 5.57 1.24
N TYR A 130 14.26 5.69 -0.04
CA TYR A 130 15.15 5.63 -1.21
C TYR A 130 15.98 4.33 -1.26
N ASP A 131 15.40 3.23 -0.78
CA ASP A 131 16.04 1.92 -0.68
C ASP A 131 15.51 0.91 -1.73
N SER A 132 16.13 -0.25 -1.83
CA SER A 132 15.62 -1.37 -2.63
C SER A 132 14.39 -2.02 -1.96
N PRO A 133 13.36 -2.41 -2.73
CA PRO A 133 12.13 -3.01 -2.20
C PRO A 133 12.28 -4.51 -1.93
N GLU A 134 13.42 -4.94 -1.37
CA GLU A 134 13.75 -6.35 -1.13
C GLU A 134 12.66 -7.06 -0.32
N GLU A 135 12.13 -6.38 0.69
CA GLU A 135 11.06 -6.94 1.54
C GLU A 135 9.75 -7.13 0.77
N ALA A 136 9.41 -6.21 -0.13
CA ALA A 136 8.23 -6.35 -0.98
C ALA A 136 8.40 -7.53 -1.96
N GLU A 137 9.60 -7.69 -2.55
CA GLU A 137 9.93 -8.82 -3.43
C GLU A 137 9.86 -10.14 -2.68
N ARG A 138 10.44 -10.20 -1.48
CA ARG A 138 10.41 -11.39 -0.60
C ARG A 138 8.98 -11.82 -0.31
N VAL A 139 8.15 -10.91 0.20
CA VAL A 139 6.74 -11.22 0.54
C VAL A 139 5.96 -11.68 -0.70
N ALA A 140 6.08 -10.98 -1.83
CA ALA A 140 5.37 -11.37 -3.05
C ALA A 140 5.84 -12.73 -3.59
N THR A 141 7.12 -13.06 -3.47
CA THR A 141 7.69 -14.34 -3.91
C THR A 141 7.22 -15.50 -3.02
N GLU A 142 7.24 -15.32 -1.70
CA GLU A 142 6.76 -16.33 -0.74
C GLU A 142 5.30 -16.72 -1.03
N PHE A 143 4.40 -15.73 -1.16
CA PHE A 143 3.00 -16.00 -1.48
C PHE A 143 2.80 -16.52 -2.91
N LEU A 144 3.64 -16.14 -3.87
CA LEU A 144 3.59 -16.72 -5.21
C LEU A 144 3.90 -18.22 -5.17
N GLU A 145 4.92 -18.63 -4.42
CA GLU A 145 5.28 -20.04 -4.24
C GLU A 145 4.16 -20.81 -3.55
N GLU A 146 3.59 -20.27 -2.48
CA GLU A 146 2.43 -20.83 -1.78
C GLU A 146 1.23 -21.03 -2.73
N PHE A 147 0.81 -19.99 -3.43
CA PHE A 147 -0.33 -20.08 -4.35
C PHE A 147 -0.07 -20.99 -5.54
N THR A 148 1.19 -21.12 -5.96
CA THR A 148 1.58 -22.07 -7.00
C THR A 148 1.43 -23.51 -6.50
N ALA A 149 1.88 -23.79 -5.27
CA ALA A 149 1.75 -25.10 -4.64
C ALA A 149 0.29 -25.50 -4.43
N ASP A 150 -0.55 -24.54 -4.04
CA ASP A 150 -1.99 -24.76 -3.80
C ASP A 150 -2.84 -24.78 -5.08
N GLY A 151 -2.25 -24.46 -6.24
CA GLY A 151 -2.97 -24.33 -7.51
C GLY A 151 -3.93 -23.13 -7.56
N ASN A 152 -3.75 -22.13 -6.69
CA ASN A 152 -4.55 -20.91 -6.64
C ASN A 152 -4.13 -19.92 -7.74
N LYS A 153 -4.65 -20.12 -8.95
CA LYS A 153 -4.31 -19.30 -10.13
C LYS A 153 -4.61 -17.82 -9.98
N ARG A 154 -5.61 -17.45 -9.19
CA ARG A 154 -5.89 -16.04 -8.91
C ARG A 154 -4.82 -15.45 -8.02
N GLY A 155 -4.45 -16.14 -6.94
CA GLY A 155 -3.35 -15.73 -6.07
C GLY A 155 -2.02 -15.60 -6.81
N GLU A 156 -1.69 -16.59 -7.64
CA GLU A 156 -0.50 -16.53 -8.52
C GLU A 156 -0.50 -15.27 -9.40
N ALA A 157 -1.63 -14.94 -10.01
CA ALA A 157 -1.75 -13.77 -10.88
C ALA A 157 -1.58 -12.45 -10.09
N VAL A 158 -2.18 -12.35 -8.89
CA VAL A 158 -2.05 -11.15 -8.04
C VAL A 158 -0.59 -10.95 -7.61
N MET A 159 0.10 -12.01 -7.18
CA MET A 159 1.52 -11.88 -6.77
C MET A 159 2.45 -11.59 -7.96
N LYS A 160 2.18 -12.16 -9.14
CA LYS A 160 2.92 -11.81 -10.37
C LYS A 160 2.72 -10.35 -10.77
N LEU A 161 1.49 -9.83 -10.62
CA LEU A 161 1.22 -8.42 -10.83
C LEU A 161 2.05 -7.57 -9.86
N ALA A 162 2.02 -7.91 -8.57
CA ALA A 162 2.79 -7.20 -7.55
C ALA A 162 4.30 -7.16 -7.88
N LEU A 163 4.90 -8.30 -8.26
CA LEU A 163 6.30 -8.37 -8.71
C LEU A 163 6.59 -7.50 -9.94
N ALA A 164 5.69 -7.47 -10.92
CA ALA A 164 5.84 -6.62 -12.10
C ALA A 164 5.78 -5.12 -11.74
N GLU A 165 4.93 -4.75 -10.79
CA GLU A 165 4.83 -3.40 -10.29
C GLU A 165 6.09 -2.99 -9.50
N ILE A 166 6.63 -3.88 -8.66
CA ILE A 166 7.93 -3.67 -7.98
C ILE A 166 9.04 -3.39 -8.99
N GLY A 167 9.19 -4.25 -10.01
CA GLY A 167 10.22 -4.10 -11.03
C GLY A 167 10.09 -2.78 -11.81
N THR A 168 8.86 -2.30 -12.04
CA THR A 168 8.62 -1.03 -12.74
C THR A 168 9.08 0.18 -11.92
N ASP A 169 8.96 0.12 -10.59
CA ASP A 169 9.37 1.21 -9.70
C ASP A 169 10.88 1.23 -9.45
N ASN A 170 11.54 0.07 -9.38
CA ASN A 170 13.00 -0.03 -9.26
C ASN A 170 13.72 0.73 -10.37
N VAL A 171 13.28 0.56 -11.62
CA VAL A 171 13.82 1.30 -12.78
C VAL A 171 13.66 2.82 -12.63
N ARG A 172 12.66 3.30 -11.89
CA ARG A 172 12.47 4.73 -11.62
C ARG A 172 13.34 5.22 -10.47
N LEU A 173 13.52 4.41 -9.42
CA LEU A 173 14.38 4.74 -8.28
C LEU A 173 15.85 4.82 -8.69
N GLU A 174 16.33 3.89 -9.52
CA GLU A 174 17.70 3.91 -10.05
C GLU A 174 18.02 5.20 -10.81
N LYS A 175 17.06 5.76 -11.57
CA LYS A 175 17.24 7.02 -12.30
C LYS A 175 17.26 8.27 -11.41
N ARG A 176 16.85 8.15 -10.14
CA ARG A 176 16.78 9.25 -9.19
C ARG A 176 17.96 9.27 -8.22
N ARG A 177 18.72 8.17 -8.12
CA ARG A 177 19.99 8.08 -7.40
C ARG A 177 21.11 8.72 -8.24
#